data_AF-A0A2W5H7P8-F1
#
_entry.id   AF-A0A2W5H7P8-F1
#
_cell.length_a   1.000
_cell.length_b   1.000
_cell.length_c   1.000
_cell.angle_alpha   90.00
_cell.angle_beta   90.00
_cell.angle_gamma   90.00
#
_symmetry.space_group_name_H-M   'P 1'
#
loop_
_entity.id
_entity.type
_entity.pdbx_description
1 polymer ?
#
loop_
_entity_poly.entity_id
_entity_poly.type
_entity_poly.pdbx_seq_one_letter_code
_entity_poly.pdbx_strand_id
1 'polypeptide(L)'
;MGITILQSLRESKNWTQEYVAEVLDITQSAYARLEAGKTKLTIDRAKELANVFAVPPEAFFATSSDVINYNTGNGSFGGPIYGYNNYVDSDTKSLYERILQDKNNHISTLSKEIMELRKEKEQLIHLIEKIAEK
;
A
#
# COMPACT_ATOMS: atom_id res chain seq x y z
N MET A 1 -18.05 -8.51 -7.32
CA MET A 1 -18.50 -8.07 -5.98
C MET A 1 -17.37 -7.25 -5.39
N GLY A 2 -17.65 -6.01 -4.98
CA GLY A 2 -16.65 -5.15 -4.35
C GLY A 2 -16.39 -5.56 -2.90
N ILE A 3 -15.19 -5.28 -2.41
CA ILE A 3 -14.82 -5.45 -1.01
C ILE A 3 -15.64 -4.46 -0.16
N THR A 4 -16.26 -4.92 0.92
CA THR A 4 -17.03 -4.07 1.83
C THR A 4 -16.19 -3.61 3.02
N ILE A 5 -16.56 -2.50 3.64
CA ILE A 5 -15.83 -1.97 4.80
C ILE A 5 -15.79 -2.94 5.98
N LEU A 6 -16.87 -3.72 6.20
CA LEU A 6 -16.88 -4.77 7.23
C LEU A 6 -15.83 -5.84 6.95
N GLN A 7 -15.73 -6.30 5.70
CA GLN A 7 -14.73 -7.27 5.29
C GLN A 7 -13.31 -6.71 5.49
N SER A 8 -13.06 -5.47 5.08
CA SER A 8 -11.76 -4.80 5.25
C SER A 8 -11.34 -4.69 6.72
N LEU A 9 -12.26 -4.29 7.61
CA LEU A 9 -11.99 -4.16 9.04
C LEU A 9 -11.67 -5.52 9.67
N ARG A 10 -12.46 -6.55 9.35
CA ARG A 10 -12.24 -7.92 9.83
C ARG A 10 -10.88 -8.46 9.39
N GLU A 11 -10.54 -8.32 8.11
CA GLU A 11 -9.29 -8.83 7.55
C GLU A 11 -8.06 -8.06 8.10
N SER A 12 -8.18 -6.75 8.35
CA SER A 12 -7.11 -5.96 8.97
C SER A 12 -6.71 -6.44 10.37
N LYS A 13 -7.64 -7.10 11.08
CA LYS A 13 -7.44 -7.68 12.41
C LYS A 13 -7.13 -9.18 12.37
N ASN A 14 -7.07 -9.80 11.18
CA ASN A 14 -6.97 -11.25 10.97
C ASN A 14 -8.08 -12.05 11.68
N TRP A 15 -9.29 -11.49 11.74
CA TRP A 15 -10.43 -12.15 12.37
C TRP A 15 -11.21 -13.03 11.39
N THR A 16 -11.77 -14.13 11.88
CA THR A 16 -12.68 -15.00 11.11
C THR A 16 -14.11 -14.46 11.18
N GLN A 17 -14.97 -14.88 10.25
CA GLN A 17 -16.38 -14.51 10.29
C GLN A 17 -17.08 -15.09 11.53
N GLU A 18 -16.67 -16.30 11.93
CA GLU A 18 -17.13 -16.99 13.12
C GLU A 18 -16.81 -16.19 14.39
N TYR A 19 -15.58 -15.68 14.51
CA TYR A 19 -15.16 -14.89 15.66
C TYR A 19 -16.01 -13.63 15.82
N VAL A 20 -16.19 -12.85 14.75
CA VAL A 20 -16.98 -11.60 14.83
C VAL A 20 -18.45 -11.90 15.09
N ALA A 21 -18.97 -12.99 14.53
CA ALA A 21 -20.34 -13.43 14.78
C ALA A 21 -20.56 -13.82 16.26
N GLU A 22 -19.60 -14.51 16.87
CA GLU A 22 -19.61 -14.85 18.31
C GLU A 22 -19.59 -13.58 19.17
N VAL A 23 -18.73 -12.61 18.86
CA VAL A 23 -18.65 -11.32 19.58
C VAL A 23 -19.94 -10.51 19.48
N LEU A 24 -20.67 -10.62 18.37
CA LEU A 24 -21.93 -9.91 18.12
C LEU A 24 -23.18 -10.70 18.57
N ASP A 25 -23.00 -11.89 19.12
CA ASP A 25 -24.06 -12.83 19.49
C ASP A 25 -25.04 -13.11 18.32
N ILE A 26 -24.49 -13.40 17.14
CA ILE A 26 -25.23 -13.76 15.93
C ILE A 26 -24.66 -15.00 15.28
N THR A 27 -25.40 -15.60 14.34
CA THR A 27 -24.86 -16.70 13.54
C THR A 27 -23.82 -16.21 12.55
N GLN A 28 -22.81 -17.04 12.26
CA GLN A 28 -21.84 -16.78 11.18
C GLN A 28 -22.54 -16.43 9.86
N SER A 29 -23.62 -17.14 9.52
CA SER A 29 -24.39 -16.89 8.31
C SER A 29 -25.06 -15.50 8.29
N ALA A 30 -25.52 -15.00 9.45
CA ALA A 30 -26.05 -13.65 9.58
C ALA A 30 -24.95 -12.62 9.37
N TYR A 31 -23.78 -12.83 9.98
CA TYR A 31 -22.61 -11.96 9.82
C TYR A 31 -22.12 -11.94 8.36
N ALA A 32 -21.99 -13.08 7.70
CA ALA A 32 -21.59 -13.18 6.30
C ALA A 32 -22.55 -12.43 5.35
N ARG A 33 -23.85 -12.41 5.66
CA ARG A 33 -24.84 -11.62 4.90
C ARG A 33 -24.69 -10.12 5.13
N LEU A 34 -24.30 -9.69 6.33
CA LEU A 34 -23.95 -8.30 6.63
C LEU A 34 -22.71 -7.89 5.85
N GLU A 35 -21.64 -8.70 5.89
CA GLU A 35 -20.41 -8.43 5.12
C GLU A 35 -20.68 -8.36 3.61
N ALA A 36 -21.54 -9.22 3.09
CA ALA A 36 -21.91 -9.23 1.67
C ALA A 36 -22.88 -8.11 1.26
N GLY A 37 -23.31 -7.24 2.19
CA GLY A 37 -24.28 -6.17 1.93
C GLY A 37 -25.69 -6.66 1.58
N LYS A 38 -25.99 -7.96 1.84
CA LYS A 38 -27.30 -8.58 1.57
C LYS A 38 -28.34 -8.24 2.63
N THR A 39 -27.90 -7.75 3.79
CA THR A 39 -28.74 -7.29 4.89
C THR A 39 -28.44 -5.82 5.11
N LYS A 40 -29.47 -4.96 5.15
CA LYS A 40 -29.29 -3.54 5.48
C LYS A 40 -28.78 -3.41 6.91
N LEU A 41 -27.73 -2.61 7.09
CA LEU A 41 -27.18 -2.32 8.41
C LEU A 41 -28.04 -1.27 9.12
N THR A 42 -28.49 -1.57 10.34
CA THR A 42 -29.20 -0.60 11.19
C THR A 42 -28.21 0.26 11.97
N ILE A 43 -28.66 1.42 12.45
CA ILE A 43 -27.82 2.32 13.25
C ILE A 43 -27.34 1.62 14.54
N ASP A 44 -28.21 0.89 15.22
CA ASP A 44 -27.83 0.21 16.46
C ASP A 44 -26.79 -0.89 16.21
N ARG A 45 -26.95 -1.64 15.11
CA ARG A 45 -25.96 -2.65 14.73
C ARG A 45 -24.63 -2.02 14.31
N ALA A 46 -24.65 -0.87 13.66
CA ALA A 46 -23.44 -0.11 13.35
C ALA A 46 -22.71 0.36 14.62
N LYS A 47 -23.44 0.74 15.68
CA LYS A 47 -22.84 1.08 16.99
C LYS A 47 -22.19 -0.12 17.67
N GLU A 48 -22.83 -1.28 17.61
CA GLU A 48 -22.24 -2.53 18.12
C GLU A 48 -20.94 -2.87 17.37
N LEU A 49 -20.99 -2.85 16.04
CA LEU A 49 -19.80 -3.07 15.20
C LEU A 49 -18.70 -2.04 15.44
N ALA A 50 -19.07 -0.77 15.63
CA ALA A 50 -18.15 0.31 15.97
C ALA A 50 -17.36 0.00 17.25
N ASN A 51 -18.04 -0.53 18.27
CA ASN A 51 -17.38 -0.96 19.51
C ASN A 51 -16.44 -2.15 19.27
N VAL A 52 -16.86 -3.14 18.47
CA VAL A 52 -16.04 -4.31 18.14
C VAL A 52 -14.77 -3.93 17.37
N PHE A 53 -14.88 -3.05 16.40
CA PHE A 53 -13.78 -2.66 15.52
C PHE A 53 -12.99 -1.42 16.00
N ALA A 54 -13.43 -0.77 17.08
CA ALA A 54 -12.89 0.49 17.59
C ALA A 54 -12.85 1.60 16.52
N VAL A 55 -13.97 1.79 15.82
CA VAL A 55 -14.17 2.82 14.78
C VAL A 55 -15.48 3.57 15.02
N PRO A 56 -15.67 4.80 14.49
CA PRO A 56 -16.96 5.50 14.57
C PRO A 56 -18.08 4.76 13.80
N PRO A 57 -19.35 4.79 14.26
CA PRO A 57 -20.47 4.15 13.55
C PRO A 57 -20.70 4.66 12.12
N GLU A 58 -20.35 5.93 11.87
CA GLU A 58 -20.46 6.58 10.55
C GLU A 58 -19.59 5.89 9.50
N ALA A 59 -18.53 5.19 9.92
CA ALA A 59 -17.67 4.39 9.07
C ALA A 59 -18.45 3.48 8.14
N PHE A 60 -19.46 2.80 8.67
CA PHE A 60 -20.20 1.75 7.96
C PHE A 60 -21.19 2.29 6.93
N PHE A 61 -21.40 3.61 6.89
CA PHE A 61 -22.34 4.28 5.99
C PHE A 61 -21.64 5.17 4.96
N ALA A 62 -20.31 5.23 4.97
CA ALA A 62 -19.55 6.00 4.00
C ALA A 62 -19.71 5.43 2.58
N THR A 63 -19.84 6.33 1.61
CA THR A 63 -20.09 5.97 0.21
C THR A 63 -18.77 5.69 -0.51
N SER A 64 -18.80 4.93 -1.61
CA SER A 64 -17.62 4.42 -2.33
C SER A 64 -16.65 5.46 -2.91
N SER A 65 -16.87 6.76 -2.72
CA SER A 65 -15.88 7.82 -2.95
C SER A 65 -14.87 7.97 -1.81
N ASP A 66 -15.16 7.39 -0.65
CA ASP A 66 -14.42 7.59 0.59
C ASP A 66 -13.65 6.30 0.91
N VAL A 67 -12.38 6.23 0.52
CA VAL A 67 -11.47 5.17 1.00
C VAL A 67 -11.15 5.49 2.46
N ILE A 68 -11.90 4.88 3.39
CA ILE A 68 -11.65 5.09 4.81
C ILE A 68 -10.65 4.06 5.33
N ASN A 69 -9.46 4.54 5.72
CA ASN A 69 -8.45 3.75 6.42
C ASN A 69 -8.44 4.14 7.91
N TYR A 70 -8.82 3.20 8.78
CA TYR A 70 -8.78 3.36 10.24
C TYR A 70 -7.46 2.81 10.80
N ASN A 71 -6.48 3.69 10.99
CA ASN A 71 -5.28 3.34 11.74
C ASN A 71 -5.61 3.27 13.25
N THR A 72 -5.63 2.05 13.81
CA THR A 72 -5.94 1.78 15.22
C THR A 72 -4.70 1.47 16.08
N GLY A 73 -3.51 1.95 15.67
CA GLY A 73 -2.26 1.78 16.42
C GLY A 73 -2.12 2.75 17.60
N ASN A 74 -1.39 2.36 18.64
CA ASN A 74 -1.13 3.22 19.80
C ASN A 74 -0.38 4.50 19.37
N GLY A 75 -0.95 5.69 19.63
CA GLY A 75 -0.45 6.97 19.12
C GLY A 75 -1.00 7.41 17.76
N SER A 76 -1.92 6.65 17.16
CA SER A 76 -2.64 7.07 15.95
C SER A 76 -3.82 7.96 16.33
N PHE A 77 -3.94 9.13 15.69
CA PHE A 77 -5.14 9.95 15.79
C PHE A 77 -6.23 9.29 14.95
N GLY A 78 -7.17 8.61 15.62
CA GLY A 78 -8.37 8.04 15.00
C GLY A 78 -9.27 9.16 14.49
N GLY A 79 -9.09 9.54 13.23
CA GLY A 79 -9.94 10.46 12.50
C GLY A 79 -9.97 10.06 11.03
N PRO A 80 -10.99 10.51 10.28
CA PRO A 80 -11.01 10.32 8.83
C PRO A 80 -9.78 11.01 8.24
N ILE A 81 -8.78 10.23 7.81
CA ILE A 81 -7.82 10.74 6.84
C ILE A 81 -8.62 10.88 5.56
N TYR A 82 -8.89 12.12 5.15
CA TYR A 82 -9.33 12.38 3.79
C TYR A 82 -8.29 11.75 2.88
N GLY A 83 -8.65 10.63 2.25
CA GLY A 83 -7.83 10.01 1.25
C GLY A 83 -7.58 11.07 0.20
N TYR A 84 -6.40 11.70 0.23
CA TYR A 84 -5.86 12.30 -0.95
C TYR A 84 -5.87 11.16 -1.96
N ASN A 85 -6.75 11.24 -2.94
CA ASN A 85 -6.59 10.50 -4.17
C ASN A 85 -5.08 10.57 -4.48
N ASN A 86 -4.46 9.43 -4.78
CA ASN A 86 -3.14 9.44 -5.43
C ASN A 86 -3.30 9.97 -6.87
N TYR A 87 -4.02 11.09 -7.04
CA TYR A 87 -3.76 12.02 -8.11
C TYR A 87 -2.36 12.53 -7.81
N VAL A 88 -1.38 11.80 -8.35
CA VAL A 88 -0.05 12.33 -8.53
C VAL A 88 -0.27 13.53 -9.43
N ASP A 89 -0.32 14.70 -8.79
CA ASP A 89 -0.44 15.97 -9.49
C ASP A 89 0.66 16.01 -10.56
N SER A 90 0.38 16.69 -11.67
CA SER A 90 1.27 16.75 -12.83
C SER A 90 2.68 17.18 -12.42
N ASP A 91 2.81 18.09 -11.46
CA ASP A 91 4.11 18.55 -11.00
C ASP A 91 4.85 17.44 -10.25
N THR A 92 4.15 16.71 -9.39
CA THR A 92 4.70 15.54 -8.70
C THR A 92 5.14 14.45 -9.67
N LYS A 93 4.37 14.18 -10.73
CA LYS A 93 4.73 13.21 -11.78
C LYS A 93 5.98 13.68 -12.54
N SER A 94 6.02 14.95 -12.92
CA SER A 94 7.15 15.54 -13.64
C SER A 94 8.45 15.51 -12.82
N LEU A 95 8.35 15.66 -11.51
CA LEU A 95 9.49 15.58 -10.60
C LEU A 95 10.04 14.15 -10.56
N TYR A 96 9.17 13.14 -10.45
CA TYR A 96 9.60 11.74 -10.50
C TYR A 96 10.27 11.39 -11.83
N GLU A 97 9.70 11.83 -12.95
CA GLU A 97 10.26 11.62 -14.29
C GLU A 97 11.66 12.27 -14.42
N ARG A 98 11.83 13.50 -13.92
CA ARG A 98 13.15 14.17 -13.90
C ARG A 98 14.16 13.42 -13.06
N ILE A 99 13.79 12.99 -11.85
CA ILE A 99 14.69 12.22 -10.97
C ILE A 99 15.11 10.90 -11.64
N LEU A 100 14.18 10.20 -12.27
CA LEU A 100 14.49 8.97 -13.01
C LEU A 100 15.42 9.23 -14.19
N GLN A 101 15.19 10.32 -14.93
CA GLN A 101 16.04 10.72 -16.03
C GLN A 101 17.48 11.04 -15.56
N ASP A 102 17.63 11.81 -14.48
CA ASP A 102 18.95 12.16 -13.93
C ASP A 102 19.69 10.90 -13.42
N LYS A 103 18.97 9.97 -12.78
CA LYS A 103 19.53 8.69 -12.38
C LYS A 103 19.99 7.87 -13.58
N ASN A 104 19.20 7.78 -14.64
CA ASN A 104 19.57 7.08 -15.86
C ASN A 104 20.78 7.72 -16.55
N ASN A 105 20.85 9.05 -16.57
CA ASN A 105 22.00 9.79 -17.09
C ASN A 105 23.26 9.46 -16.27
N HIS A 106 23.16 9.46 -14.94
CA HIS A 106 24.29 9.13 -14.07
C HIS A 106 24.76 7.68 -14.28
N ILE A 107 23.83 6.73 -14.37
CA ILE A 107 24.14 5.32 -14.69
C ILE A 107 24.82 5.21 -16.05
N SER A 108 24.38 5.97 -17.05
CA SER A 108 25.01 5.98 -18.38
C SER A 108 26.45 6.50 -18.32
N THR A 109 26.70 7.59 -17.60
CA THR A 109 28.05 8.14 -17.42
C THR A 109 28.97 7.16 -16.72
N LEU A 110 28.54 6.58 -15.60
CA LEU A 110 29.33 5.58 -14.87
C LEU A 110 29.61 4.34 -15.72
N SER A 111 28.63 3.89 -16.52
CA SER A 111 28.82 2.75 -17.41
C SER A 111 29.85 3.03 -18.50
N LYS A 112 29.89 4.25 -19.05
CA LYS A 112 30.92 4.68 -20.01
C LYS A 112 32.30 4.74 -19.37
N GLU A 113 32.41 5.29 -18.16
CA GLU A 113 33.68 5.37 -17.44
C GLU A 113 34.24 3.98 -17.14
N ILE A 114 33.39 3.04 -16.69
CA ILE A 114 33.77 1.64 -16.49
C ILE A 114 34.25 1.00 -17.80
N MET A 115 33.63 1.31 -18.93
CA MET A 115 34.03 0.78 -20.23
C MET A 115 35.41 1.29 -20.66
N GLU A 116 35.68 2.59 -20.50
CA GLU A 116 37.00 3.16 -20.81
C GLU A 116 38.08 2.61 -19.87
N LEU A 117 37.83 2.53 -18.57
CA LEU A 117 38.78 1.93 -17.61
C LEU A 117 39.09 0.48 -17.93
N ARG A 118 38.09 -0.31 -18.38
CA ARG A 118 38.31 -1.70 -18.81
C ARG A 118 39.21 -1.77 -20.04
N LYS A 119 39.00 -0.88 -21.01
CA LYS A 119 39.81 -0.79 -22.23
C LYS A 119 41.26 -0.37 -21.92
N GLU A 120 41.44 0.64 -21.07
CA GLU A 120 42.77 1.06 -20.60
C GLU A 120 43.50 -0.08 -19.89
N LYS A 121 42.79 -0.81 -19.02
CA LYS A 121 43.32 -2.01 -18.35
C LYS A 121 43.79 -3.07 -19.37
N GLU A 122 42.99 -3.35 -20.39
CA GLU A 122 43.33 -4.31 -21.45
C GLU A 122 44.60 -3.90 -22.22
N GLN A 123 44.70 -2.61 -22.57
CA GLN A 123 45.88 -2.06 -23.23
C GLN A 123 47.15 -2.17 -22.36
N LEU A 124 47.02 -1.92 -21.04
CA LEU A 124 48.12 -2.07 -20.10
C LEU A 124 48.56 -3.54 -19.97
N ILE A 125 47.61 -4.48 -19.90
CA ILE A 125 47.91 -5.93 -19.86
C ILE A 125 48.70 -6.33 -21.10
N HIS A 126 48.21 -5.96 -22.30
CA HIS A 126 48.90 -6.27 -23.56
C HIS A 126 50.31 -5.65 -23.62
N LEU A 127 50.51 -4.44 -23.08
CA LEU A 127 51.83 -3.82 -23.02
C LEU A 127 52.78 -4.59 -22.10
N ILE A 128 52.30 -5.05 -20.94
CA ILE A 128 53.08 -5.86 -19.98
C ILE A 128 53.48 -7.19 -20.62
N GLU A 129 52.55 -7.88 -21.28
CA GLU A 129 52.83 -9.14 -21.99
C GLU A 129 53.96 -8.96 -23.02
N LYS A 130 53.88 -7.90 -23.83
CA LYS A 130 54.90 -7.57 -24.84
C LYS A 130 56.28 -7.25 -24.26
N ILE A 131 56.34 -6.72 -23.03
CA ILE A 131 57.60 -6.45 -22.32
C ILE A 131 58.14 -7.73 -21.68
N ALA A 132 57.27 -8.59 -21.14
CA ALA A 132 57.66 -9.84 -20.48
C ALA A 132 58.14 -10.93 -21.47
N GLU A 133 57.75 -10.86 -22.74
CA GLU A 133 58.22 -11.74 -23.80
C GLU A 133 59.60 -11.36 -24.40
N LYS A 134 60.21 -10.25 -23.94
CA LYS A 134 61.59 -9.85 -24.27
C LYS A 134 62.56 -10.24 -23.17
#